data_AF-A0A6F9A0D2-F1
#
_entry.id   AF-A0A6F9A0D2-F1
#
_cell.length_a   1.000
_cell.length_b   1.000
_cell.length_c   1.000
_cell.angle_alpha   90.00
_cell.angle_beta   90.00
_cell.angle_gamma   90.00
#
_symmetry.space_group_name_H-M   'P 1'
#
loop_
_entity.id
_entity.type
_entity.pdbx_description
1 polymer ?
#
loop_
_entity_poly.entity_id
_entity_poly.type
_entity_poly.pdbx_seq_one_letter_code
_entity_poly.pdbx_strand_id
1 'polypeptide(L)'
;MEMLLKFSLVLFYIAFQQVLATDPNELHEIPQDKQLNQQKRRLSLQNTAEIQHCLVNAGDVGCGMFECFNNNSCEIQGLHDICMTFLHNAGKFDSQGKSFIKDALKCMAHGLRHRFSCVSRKCLAVNEMVFQLQRECYVKHNLCSAVRENVNVMVEMIHFQDLFPKGPHVELVNILLGCGEEVRTAIARRVRMQCEQNWGALCGSLSLCSLGRSDDPQYFTVPPATEQEQPRTGQLGDRGSLHPSVSLSQNPLDNATDPGLAVPSQAPNTAIQG
;
A
#
# COMPACT_ATOMS: atom_id res chain seq x y z
N MET A 1 47.35 -13.10 20.67
CA MET A 1 45.95 -13.61 20.64
C MET A 1 45.36 -13.77 22.03
N GLU A 2 46.04 -14.39 23.00
CA GLU A 2 45.49 -14.54 24.37
C GLU A 2 45.15 -13.23 25.08
N MET A 3 45.98 -12.18 24.95
CA MET A 3 45.71 -10.87 25.56
C MET A 3 44.44 -10.21 24.99
N LEU A 4 44.22 -10.31 23.68
CA LEU A 4 43.01 -9.81 23.01
C LEU A 4 41.75 -10.58 23.45
N LEU A 5 41.86 -11.91 23.57
CA LEU A 5 40.75 -12.74 24.06
C LEU A 5 40.39 -12.40 25.52
N LYS A 6 41.39 -12.18 26.37
CA LYS A 6 41.18 -11.75 27.76
C LYS A 6 40.54 -10.37 27.84
N PHE A 7 40.97 -9.42 27.01
CA PHE A 7 40.34 -8.10 26.93
C PHE A 7 38.89 -8.18 26.45
N SER A 8 38.59 -8.99 25.43
CA SER A 8 37.22 -9.20 24.95
C SER A 8 36.33 -9.85 26.01
N LEU A 9 36.85 -10.82 26.78
CA LEU A 9 36.10 -11.45 27.88
C LEU A 9 35.84 -10.49 29.03
N VAL A 10 36.80 -9.62 29.36
CA VAL A 10 36.62 -8.59 30.40
C VAL A 10 35.60 -7.54 29.96
N LEU A 11 35.66 -7.07 28.70
CA LEU A 11 34.67 -6.14 28.16
C LEU A 11 33.27 -6.76 28.13
N PHE A 12 33.16 -8.03 27.76
CA PHE A 12 31.90 -8.76 27.78
C PHE A 12 31.36 -8.91 29.22
N TYR A 13 32.23 -9.21 30.17
CA TYR A 13 31.87 -9.31 31.58
C TYR A 13 31.39 -7.96 32.14
N ILE A 14 32.05 -6.86 31.81
CA ILE A 14 31.64 -5.51 32.23
C ILE A 14 30.28 -5.12 31.62
N ALA A 15 30.09 -5.39 30.32
CA ALA A 15 28.81 -5.15 29.65
C ALA A 15 27.68 -6.00 30.26
N PHE A 16 27.97 -7.26 30.62
CA PHE A 16 27.01 -8.16 31.27
C PHE A 16 26.64 -7.70 32.68
N GLN A 17 27.60 -7.16 33.44
CA GLN A 17 27.33 -6.58 34.76
C GLN A 17 26.52 -5.29 34.69
N GLN A 18 26.69 -4.47 33.65
CA GLN A 18 25.84 -3.30 33.41
C GLN A 18 24.38 -3.67 33.09
N VAL A 19 24.15 -4.80 32.40
CA VAL A 19 22.81 -5.33 32.14
C VAL A 19 22.17 -5.91 33.40
N LEU A 20 22.94 -6.55 34.28
CA LEU A 20 22.44 -7.13 35.53
C LEU A 20 22.21 -6.10 36.66
N ALA A 21 22.89 -4.96 36.62
CA ALA A 21 22.74 -3.87 37.59
C ALA A 21 21.54 -2.95 37.31
N THR A 22 20.75 -3.23 36.27
CA THR A 22 19.50 -2.53 36.01
C THR A 22 18.38 -3.21 36.81
N ASP A 23 17.73 -2.43 37.68
CA ASP A 23 16.64 -2.82 38.58
C ASP A 23 15.62 -3.79 37.90
N PRO A 24 15.22 -4.92 38.51
CA PRO A 24 14.32 -5.90 37.89
C PRO A 24 12.91 -5.37 37.56
N ASN A 25 12.60 -4.13 37.92
CA ASN A 25 11.26 -3.56 37.80
C ASN A 25 10.97 -2.87 36.45
N GLU A 26 11.96 -2.76 35.55
CA GLU A 26 11.82 -2.03 34.27
C GLU A 26 12.23 -2.88 33.04
N LEU A 27 12.03 -4.21 33.08
CA LEU A 27 12.32 -5.06 31.92
C LEU A 27 11.33 -6.23 31.76
N HIS A 28 10.03 -5.94 31.76
CA HIS A 28 9.04 -6.84 31.15
C HIS A 28 7.72 -6.14 30.78
N GLU A 29 7.73 -5.19 29.83
CA GLU A 29 6.49 -4.94 29.06
C GLU A 29 6.39 -6.00 27.96
N ILE A 30 5.55 -7.00 28.19
CA ILE A 30 5.09 -7.93 27.17
C ILE A 30 4.41 -7.11 26.06
N PRO A 31 4.65 -7.34 24.76
CA PRO A 31 3.96 -6.64 23.66
C PRO A 31 2.42 -6.67 23.74
N GLN A 32 1.87 -7.62 24.49
CA GLN A 32 0.46 -7.79 24.77
C GLN A 32 -0.12 -6.67 25.65
N ASP A 33 0.65 -6.12 26.59
CA ASP A 33 0.18 -5.07 27.52
C ASP A 33 0.04 -3.71 26.84
N LYS A 34 0.92 -3.37 25.89
CA LYS A 34 0.77 -2.15 25.05
C LYS A 34 -0.48 -2.21 24.18
N GLN A 35 -0.78 -3.36 23.59
CA GLN A 35 -2.00 -3.58 22.80
C GLN A 35 -3.26 -3.51 23.70
N LEU A 36 -3.22 -4.13 24.88
CA LEU A 36 -4.30 -4.09 25.86
C LEU A 36 -4.54 -2.67 26.41
N ASN A 37 -3.48 -1.88 26.59
CA ASN A 37 -3.55 -0.49 27.01
C ASN A 37 -4.08 0.43 25.91
N GLN A 38 -3.68 0.22 24.64
CA GLN A 38 -4.27 0.93 23.49
C GLN A 38 -5.78 0.63 23.33
N GLN A 39 -6.20 -0.62 23.58
CA GLN A 39 -7.62 -0.99 23.56
C GLN A 39 -8.45 -0.24 24.62
N LYS A 40 -7.82 0.14 25.73
CA LYS A 40 -8.45 0.91 26.82
C LYS A 40 -8.33 2.43 26.65
N ARG A 41 -7.44 2.91 25.78
CA ARG A 41 -7.21 4.34 25.55
C ARG A 41 -8.42 4.99 24.86
N ARG A 42 -8.72 6.23 25.24
CA ARG A 42 -9.87 7.00 24.73
C ARG A 42 -9.49 8.45 24.51
N LEU A 43 -10.11 9.08 23.51
CA LEU A 43 -10.10 10.52 23.37
C LEU A 43 -10.74 11.18 24.59
N SER A 44 -10.06 12.22 25.10
CA SER A 44 -10.66 13.14 26.07
C SER A 44 -11.88 13.82 25.45
N LEU A 45 -12.80 14.30 26.29
CA LEU A 45 -13.95 15.08 25.81
C LEU A 45 -13.48 16.35 25.09
N GLN A 46 -12.44 17.00 25.62
CA GLN A 46 -11.83 18.19 25.04
C GLN A 46 -11.26 17.90 23.64
N ASN A 47 -10.41 16.87 23.49
CA ASN A 47 -9.87 16.51 22.17
C ASN A 47 -11.01 16.16 21.19
N THR A 48 -12.06 15.49 21.66
CA THR A 48 -13.20 15.15 20.79
C THR A 48 -13.88 16.42 20.26
N ALA A 49 -14.13 17.40 21.13
CA ALA A 49 -14.76 18.66 20.73
C ALA A 49 -13.84 19.49 19.81
N GLU A 50 -12.55 19.57 20.11
CA GLU A 50 -11.55 20.26 19.29
C GLU A 50 -11.42 19.65 17.89
N ILE A 51 -11.31 18.33 17.80
CA ILE A 51 -11.25 17.62 16.53
C ILE A 51 -12.53 17.87 15.74
N GLN A 52 -13.70 17.71 16.37
CA GLN A 52 -14.98 17.94 15.68
C GLN A 52 -15.11 19.38 15.17
N HIS A 53 -14.75 20.37 15.98
CA HIS A 53 -14.76 21.77 15.57
C HIS A 53 -13.78 22.05 14.43
N CYS A 54 -12.57 21.49 14.49
CA CYS A 54 -11.59 21.58 13.41
C CYS A 54 -12.12 20.99 12.11
N LEU A 55 -12.68 19.77 12.14
CA LEU A 55 -13.18 19.07 10.96
C LEU A 55 -14.33 19.79 10.26
N VAL A 56 -15.20 20.48 11.00
CA VAL A 56 -16.31 21.26 10.43
C VAL A 56 -15.81 22.53 9.73
N ASN A 57 -14.74 23.14 10.23
CA ASN A 57 -14.22 24.40 9.72
C ASN A 57 -13.08 24.24 8.70
N ALA A 58 -12.42 23.09 8.68
CA ALA A 58 -11.38 22.79 7.72
C ALA A 58 -11.96 22.63 6.30
N GLY A 59 -11.24 23.16 5.30
CA GLY A 59 -11.59 23.03 3.90
C GLY A 59 -11.40 21.59 3.37
N ASP A 60 -12.11 21.26 2.30
CA ASP A 60 -12.02 19.95 1.62
C ASP A 60 -10.83 19.83 0.66
N VAL A 61 -10.06 20.91 0.50
CA VAL A 61 -8.92 21.01 -0.41
C VAL A 61 -7.65 21.23 0.42
N GLY A 62 -6.56 20.58 0.02
CA GLY A 62 -5.29 20.63 0.75
C GLY A 62 -5.23 19.60 1.89
N CYS A 63 -4.32 19.82 2.84
CA CYS A 63 -4.05 18.86 3.92
C CYS A 63 -4.55 19.27 5.31
N GLY A 64 -5.07 20.50 5.47
CA GLY A 64 -5.46 21.04 6.80
C GLY A 64 -6.53 20.21 7.51
N MET A 65 -7.41 19.52 6.78
CA MET A 65 -8.40 18.60 7.36
C MET A 65 -7.74 17.44 8.14
N PHE A 66 -6.58 16.98 7.69
CA PHE A 66 -5.86 15.87 8.33
C PHE A 66 -5.06 16.33 9.55
N GLU A 67 -4.68 17.61 9.62
CA GLU A 67 -4.03 18.20 10.79
C GLU A 67 -4.94 18.23 12.02
N CYS A 68 -6.27 18.14 11.84
CA CYS A 68 -7.22 18.07 12.94
C CYS A 68 -6.97 16.90 13.90
N PHE A 69 -6.26 15.86 13.46
CA PHE A 69 -5.88 14.72 14.28
C PHE A 69 -4.46 14.84 14.87
N ASN A 70 -3.80 15.99 14.79
CA ASN A 70 -2.50 16.15 15.44
C ASN A 70 -2.65 16.34 16.96
N ASN A 71 -1.62 15.97 17.74
CA ASN A 71 -1.55 16.16 19.19
C ASN A 71 -2.78 15.69 19.98
N ASN A 72 -3.29 14.49 19.65
CA ASN A 72 -4.40 13.90 20.39
C ASN A 72 -3.97 12.67 21.19
N SER A 73 -4.78 12.34 22.20
CA SER A 73 -4.56 11.22 23.11
C SER A 73 -4.63 9.81 22.46
N CYS A 74 -4.95 9.69 21.19
CA CYS A 74 -5.00 8.43 20.44
C CYS A 74 -3.92 8.29 19.37
N GLU A 75 -3.00 9.27 19.22
CA GLU A 75 -1.86 9.21 18.28
C GLU A 75 -2.29 8.89 16.84
N ILE A 76 -3.42 9.46 16.42
CA ILE A 76 -4.02 9.25 15.09
C ILE A 76 -3.27 10.13 14.08
N GLN A 77 -2.07 9.70 13.70
CA GLN A 77 -1.16 10.46 12.83
C GLN A 77 -0.92 9.77 11.48
N GLY A 78 -0.31 10.48 10.53
CA GLY A 78 0.13 9.93 9.24
C GLY A 78 -0.74 10.30 8.02
N LEU A 79 -2.04 10.54 8.16
CA LEU A 79 -2.84 11.00 7.01
C LEU A 79 -2.40 12.38 6.51
N HIS A 80 -2.01 13.26 7.43
CA HIS A 80 -1.47 14.56 7.09
C HIS A 80 -0.16 14.44 6.30
N ASP A 81 0.77 13.61 6.79
CA ASP A 81 2.08 13.41 6.17
C ASP A 81 1.96 12.76 4.80
N ILE A 82 1.06 11.77 4.65
CA ILE A 82 0.69 11.19 3.36
C ILE A 82 0.15 12.26 2.40
N CYS A 83 -0.78 13.10 2.86
CA CYS A 83 -1.36 14.16 2.05
C CYS A 83 -0.27 15.12 1.56
N MET A 84 0.59 15.59 2.47
CA MET A 84 1.69 16.49 2.13
C MET A 84 2.66 15.84 1.13
N THR A 85 2.96 14.55 1.32
CA THR A 85 3.83 13.80 0.40
C THR A 85 3.21 13.69 -1.00
N PHE A 86 1.90 13.42 -1.11
CA PHE A 86 1.20 13.44 -2.39
C PHE A 86 1.23 14.82 -3.04
N LEU A 87 0.94 15.89 -2.29
CA LEU A 87 0.92 17.25 -2.84
C LEU A 87 2.31 17.71 -3.29
N HIS A 88 3.36 17.40 -2.53
CA HIS A 88 4.75 17.72 -2.90
C HIS A 88 5.19 17.01 -4.17
N ASN A 89 4.72 15.77 -4.40
CA ASN A 89 5.06 15.01 -5.60
C ASN A 89 4.03 15.14 -6.74
N ALA A 90 2.93 15.87 -6.53
CA ALA A 90 1.82 15.97 -7.49
C ALA A 90 2.29 16.43 -8.89
N GLY A 91 3.33 17.27 -8.97
CA GLY A 91 3.91 17.71 -10.23
C GLY A 91 4.49 16.58 -11.10
N LYS A 92 4.95 15.49 -10.48
CA LYS A 92 5.55 14.32 -11.15
C LYS A 92 4.51 13.32 -11.66
N PHE A 93 3.29 13.36 -11.13
CA PHE A 93 2.21 12.50 -11.59
C PHE A 93 1.67 12.95 -12.95
N ASP A 94 1.22 11.98 -13.74
CA ASP A 94 0.43 12.23 -14.94
C ASP A 94 -0.97 12.79 -14.59
N SER A 95 -1.81 13.00 -15.60
CA SER A 95 -3.16 13.53 -15.40
C SER A 95 -4.05 12.59 -14.57
N GLN A 96 -3.91 11.28 -14.74
CA GLN A 96 -4.66 10.27 -13.99
C GLN A 96 -4.26 10.30 -12.50
N GLY A 97 -2.97 10.30 -12.20
CA GLY A 97 -2.43 10.37 -10.85
C GLY A 97 -2.80 11.67 -10.14
N LYS A 98 -2.77 12.81 -10.84
CA LYS A 98 -3.25 14.10 -10.31
C LYS A 98 -4.75 14.06 -9.95
N SER A 99 -5.58 13.45 -10.80
CA SER A 99 -7.00 13.29 -10.47
C SER A 99 -7.20 12.37 -9.27
N PHE A 100 -6.48 11.24 -9.21
CA PHE A 100 -6.52 10.33 -8.07
C PHE A 100 -6.18 11.07 -6.77
N ILE A 101 -5.08 11.82 -6.72
CA ILE A 101 -4.66 12.58 -5.53
C ILE A 101 -5.79 13.52 -5.09
N LYS A 102 -6.30 14.33 -6.01
CA LYS A 102 -7.37 15.30 -5.74
C LYS A 102 -8.64 14.62 -5.20
N ASP A 103 -9.10 13.57 -5.89
CA ASP A 103 -10.38 12.95 -5.60
C ASP A 103 -10.34 12.06 -4.35
N ALA A 104 -9.23 11.33 -4.14
CA ALA A 104 -9.03 10.50 -2.94
C ALA A 104 -8.85 11.35 -1.67
N LEU A 105 -8.06 12.43 -1.72
CA LEU A 105 -7.91 13.34 -0.58
C LEU A 105 -9.25 14.01 -0.23
N LYS A 106 -10.00 14.47 -1.24
CA LYS A 106 -11.34 15.03 -1.04
C LYS A 106 -12.31 14.00 -0.44
N CYS A 107 -12.27 12.75 -0.91
CA CYS A 107 -13.06 11.66 -0.34
C CYS A 107 -12.77 11.45 1.15
N MET A 108 -11.48 11.41 1.53
CA MET A 108 -11.10 11.24 2.93
C MET A 108 -11.51 12.45 3.77
N ALA A 109 -11.31 13.68 3.29
CA ALA A 109 -11.75 14.88 3.99
C ALA A 109 -13.25 14.84 4.29
N HIS A 110 -14.09 14.61 3.28
CA HIS A 110 -15.53 14.47 3.48
C HIS A 110 -15.89 13.34 4.43
N GLY A 111 -15.26 12.16 4.29
CA GLY A 111 -15.52 11.02 5.15
C GLY A 111 -15.19 11.30 6.62
N LEU A 112 -14.06 11.95 6.90
CA LEU A 112 -13.65 12.31 8.26
C LEU A 112 -14.67 13.27 8.90
N ARG A 113 -15.11 14.29 8.16
CA ARG A 113 -16.14 15.24 8.64
C ARG A 113 -17.43 14.53 9.04
N HIS A 114 -17.89 13.60 8.20
CA HIS A 114 -19.19 12.95 8.38
C HIS A 114 -19.17 11.80 9.39
N ARG A 115 -18.06 11.07 9.52
CA ARG A 115 -17.98 9.86 10.36
C ARG A 115 -17.52 10.15 11.78
N PHE A 116 -16.73 11.20 12.00
CA PHE A 116 -16.12 11.45 13.30
C PHE A 116 -17.16 11.80 14.39
N SER A 117 -18.24 12.50 14.07
CA SER A 117 -19.29 12.84 15.05
C SER A 117 -20.01 11.61 15.63
N CYS A 118 -19.99 10.48 14.91
CA CYS A 118 -20.68 9.25 15.31
C CYS A 118 -19.74 8.16 15.83
N VAL A 119 -18.42 8.34 15.72
CA VAL A 119 -17.45 7.32 16.15
C VAL A 119 -17.32 7.31 17.68
N SER A 120 -17.16 6.11 18.26
CA SER A 120 -16.84 6.00 19.68
C SER A 120 -15.49 6.66 19.99
N ARG A 121 -15.39 7.34 21.14
CA ARG A 121 -14.12 7.93 21.63
C ARG A 121 -13.02 6.91 21.95
N LYS A 122 -13.26 5.60 21.83
CA LYS A 122 -12.21 4.58 22.01
C LYS A 122 -11.18 4.74 20.91
N CYS A 123 -9.89 4.85 21.24
CA CYS A 123 -8.84 5.07 20.24
C CYS A 123 -8.84 4.01 19.15
N LEU A 124 -9.10 2.75 19.50
CA LEU A 124 -9.23 1.66 18.54
C LEU A 124 -10.37 1.89 17.54
N ALA A 125 -11.52 2.41 17.98
CA ALA A 125 -12.64 2.70 17.08
C ALA A 125 -12.35 3.87 16.14
N VAL A 126 -11.64 4.91 16.63
CA VAL A 126 -11.26 6.05 15.79
C VAL A 126 -10.19 5.65 14.77
N ASN A 127 -9.16 4.90 15.18
CA ASN A 127 -8.14 4.37 14.26
C ASN A 127 -8.75 3.45 13.20
N GLU A 128 -9.66 2.55 13.59
CA GLU A 128 -10.35 1.69 12.64
C GLU A 128 -11.19 2.51 11.65
N MET A 129 -11.91 3.54 12.13
CA MET A 129 -12.66 4.45 11.25
C MET A 129 -11.75 5.13 10.22
N VAL A 130 -10.56 5.59 10.64
CA VAL A 130 -9.57 6.22 9.76
C VAL A 130 -9.03 5.23 8.71
N PHE A 131 -8.62 4.02 9.13
CA PHE A 131 -8.08 3.02 8.20
C PHE A 131 -9.13 2.52 7.20
N GLN A 132 -10.37 2.32 7.66
CA GLN A 132 -11.46 1.95 6.77
C GLN A 132 -11.73 3.05 5.75
N LEU A 133 -11.80 4.30 6.19
CA LEU A 133 -12.02 5.42 5.28
C LEU A 133 -10.87 5.56 4.25
N GLN A 134 -9.62 5.40 4.69
CA GLN A 134 -8.46 5.42 3.81
C GLN A 134 -8.56 4.33 2.74
N ARG A 135 -8.85 3.08 3.12
CA ARG A 135 -9.09 1.96 2.19
C ARG A 135 -10.22 2.26 1.21
N GLU A 136 -11.38 2.67 1.73
CA GLU A 136 -12.57 2.96 0.93
C GLU A 136 -12.27 4.02 -0.13
N CYS A 137 -11.60 5.13 0.24
CA CYS A 137 -11.30 6.19 -0.70
C CYS A 137 -10.25 5.80 -1.74
N TYR A 138 -9.22 5.04 -1.36
CA TYR A 138 -8.23 4.56 -2.34
C TYR A 138 -8.82 3.57 -3.34
N VAL A 139 -9.67 2.64 -2.89
CA VAL A 139 -10.38 1.71 -3.78
C VAL A 139 -11.36 2.48 -4.67
N LYS A 140 -12.20 3.34 -4.09
CA LYS A 140 -13.21 4.12 -4.81
C LYS A 140 -12.62 4.97 -5.94
N HIS A 141 -11.42 5.50 -5.73
CA HIS A 141 -10.74 6.37 -6.69
C HIS A 141 -9.66 5.65 -7.52
N ASN A 142 -9.67 4.31 -7.56
CA ASN A 142 -8.81 3.49 -8.41
C ASN A 142 -7.31 3.73 -8.20
N LEU A 143 -6.84 3.75 -6.94
CA LEU A 143 -5.42 3.89 -6.60
C LEU A 143 -4.52 3.01 -7.47
N CYS A 144 -4.88 1.74 -7.66
CA CYS A 144 -4.03 0.81 -8.43
C CYS A 144 -3.89 1.17 -9.91
N SER A 145 -4.88 1.83 -10.52
CA SER A 145 -4.71 2.35 -11.89
C SER A 145 -3.70 3.49 -11.89
N ALA A 146 -3.90 4.49 -11.03
CA ALA A 146 -3.02 5.64 -10.92
C ALA A 146 -1.57 5.24 -10.61
N VAL A 147 -1.38 4.24 -9.75
CA VAL A 147 -0.05 3.74 -9.37
C VAL A 147 0.63 3.03 -10.51
N ARG A 148 -0.07 2.19 -11.29
CA ARG A 148 0.52 1.45 -12.42
C ARG A 148 1.08 2.39 -13.49
N GLU A 149 0.43 3.52 -13.73
CA GLU A 149 0.94 4.54 -14.66
C GLU A 149 2.01 5.46 -14.04
N ASN A 150 2.22 5.41 -12.72
CA ASN A 150 3.10 6.31 -11.98
C ASN A 150 4.01 5.59 -10.96
N VAL A 151 4.45 4.35 -11.27
CA VAL A 151 5.16 3.47 -10.31
C VAL A 151 6.39 4.15 -9.70
N ASN A 152 7.18 4.83 -10.53
CA ASN A 152 8.41 5.50 -10.11
C ASN A 152 8.15 6.59 -9.05
N VAL A 153 7.12 7.42 -9.26
CA VAL A 153 6.75 8.46 -8.30
C VAL A 153 6.24 7.84 -7.00
N MET A 154 5.45 6.77 -7.10
CA MET A 154 4.91 6.06 -5.94
C MET A 154 6.01 5.43 -5.08
N VAL A 155 7.03 4.81 -5.68
CA VAL A 155 8.14 4.22 -4.89
C VAL A 155 9.03 5.28 -4.24
N GLU A 156 9.17 6.47 -4.85
CA GLU A 156 9.91 7.58 -4.23
C GLU A 156 9.26 8.05 -2.93
N MET A 157 7.93 7.96 -2.86
CA MET A 157 7.14 8.37 -1.69
C MET A 157 7.20 7.36 -0.52
N ILE A 158 7.77 6.17 -0.71
CA ILE A 158 7.88 5.17 0.35
C ILE A 158 9.20 5.36 1.12
N HIS A 159 9.08 5.59 2.43
CA HIS A 159 10.18 5.62 3.37
C HIS A 159 10.05 4.53 4.43
N PHE A 160 11.16 3.84 4.69
CA PHE A 160 11.23 2.72 5.62
C PHE A 160 10.84 3.11 7.04
N GLN A 161 11.17 4.34 7.46
CA GLN A 161 10.83 4.86 8.79
C GLN A 161 9.30 5.00 8.96
N ASP A 162 8.58 5.31 7.89
CA ASP A 162 7.11 5.47 7.92
C ASP A 162 6.36 4.14 8.04
N LEU A 163 7.07 3.01 7.91
CA LEU A 163 6.48 1.67 8.01
C LEU A 163 6.42 1.16 9.45
N PHE A 164 6.97 1.91 10.40
CA PHE A 164 7.03 1.52 11.81
C PHE A 164 6.79 2.76 12.70
N PRO A 165 5.75 2.76 13.57
CA PRO A 165 4.79 1.69 13.88
C PRO A 165 3.63 1.58 12.86
N LYS A 166 2.71 0.61 13.08
CA LYS A 166 1.49 0.50 12.27
C LYS A 166 0.69 1.81 12.26
N GLY A 167 0.29 2.26 11.07
CA GLY A 167 -0.49 3.47 10.87
C GLY A 167 -0.93 3.65 9.40
N PRO A 168 -1.42 4.83 9.01
CA PRO A 168 -1.91 5.09 7.65
C PRO A 168 -0.89 4.85 6.54
N HIS A 169 0.42 5.05 6.81
CA HIS A 169 1.47 4.77 5.83
C HIS A 169 1.59 3.26 5.54
N VAL A 170 1.55 2.45 6.58
CA VAL A 170 1.53 0.98 6.46
C VAL A 170 0.27 0.52 5.72
N GLU A 171 -0.87 1.13 6.00
CA GLU A 171 -2.12 0.84 5.29
C GLU A 171 -2.02 1.14 3.79
N LEU A 172 -1.49 2.31 3.42
CA LEU A 172 -1.22 2.66 2.03
C LEU A 172 -0.32 1.61 1.36
N VAL A 173 0.82 1.27 1.98
CA VAL A 173 1.75 0.28 1.40
C VAL A 173 1.11 -1.09 1.25
N ASN A 174 0.32 -1.55 2.22
CA ASN A 174 -0.39 -2.83 2.12
C ASN A 174 -1.33 -2.88 0.91
N ILE A 175 -2.05 -1.78 0.64
CA ILE A 175 -2.93 -1.69 -0.54
C ILE A 175 -2.10 -1.68 -1.83
N LEU A 176 -0.99 -0.93 -1.86
CA LEU A 176 -0.11 -0.85 -3.02
C LEU A 176 0.50 -2.20 -3.39
N LEU A 177 0.86 -3.02 -2.40
CA LEU A 177 1.35 -4.39 -2.62
C LEU A 177 0.31 -5.29 -3.33
N GLY A 178 -0.98 -4.94 -3.27
CA GLY A 178 -2.07 -5.61 -3.97
C GLY A 178 -2.37 -5.06 -5.37
N CYS A 179 -1.68 -4.02 -5.85
CA CYS A 179 -2.01 -3.35 -7.11
C CYS A 179 -1.47 -4.02 -8.38
N GLY A 180 -0.64 -5.05 -8.23
CA GLY A 180 -0.05 -5.83 -9.32
C GLY A 180 1.42 -6.18 -9.05
N GLU A 181 1.95 -7.14 -9.81
CA GLU A 181 3.29 -7.69 -9.61
C GLU A 181 4.43 -6.68 -9.80
N GLU A 182 4.29 -5.80 -10.80
CA GLU A 182 5.25 -4.73 -11.06
C GLU A 182 5.35 -3.77 -9.86
N VAL A 183 4.21 -3.27 -9.39
CA VAL A 183 4.11 -2.36 -8.23
C VAL A 183 4.66 -3.04 -6.98
N ARG A 184 4.22 -4.26 -6.71
CA ARG A 184 4.64 -5.08 -5.58
C ARG A 184 6.17 -5.24 -5.55
N THR A 185 6.76 -5.58 -6.69
CA THR A 185 8.21 -5.77 -6.83
C THR A 185 8.97 -4.46 -6.64
N ALA A 186 8.49 -3.36 -7.21
CA ALA A 186 9.12 -2.06 -7.09
C ALA A 186 9.13 -1.56 -5.64
N ILE A 187 8.01 -1.72 -4.92
CA ILE A 187 7.91 -1.35 -3.49
C ILE A 187 8.77 -2.27 -2.63
N ALA A 188 8.71 -3.59 -2.83
CA ALA A 188 9.54 -4.53 -2.08
C ALA A 188 11.04 -4.23 -2.25
N ARG A 189 11.46 -3.87 -3.47
CA ARG A 189 12.83 -3.43 -3.75
C ARG A 189 13.18 -2.15 -3.00
N ARG A 190 12.32 -1.13 -3.06
CA ARG A 190 12.52 0.15 -2.34
C ARG A 190 12.69 -0.07 -0.84
N VAL A 191 11.80 -0.84 -0.23
CA VAL A 191 11.83 -1.16 1.21
C VAL A 191 13.09 -1.92 1.57
N ARG A 192 13.47 -2.94 0.78
CA ARG A 192 14.71 -3.69 1.00
C ARG A 192 15.95 -2.80 0.93
N MET A 193 16.07 -1.95 -0.11
CA MET A 193 17.20 -1.03 -0.24
C MET A 193 17.30 -0.06 0.94
N GLN A 194 16.18 0.51 1.39
CA GLN A 194 16.20 1.42 2.54
C GLN A 194 16.49 0.67 3.86
N CYS A 195 16.03 -0.57 4.00
CA CYS A 195 16.35 -1.42 5.13
C CYS A 195 17.85 -1.72 5.18
N GLU A 196 18.47 -2.09 4.06
CA GLU A 196 19.93 -2.28 3.97
C GLU A 196 20.70 -1.00 4.26
N GLN A 197 20.22 0.16 3.80
CA GLN A 197 20.84 1.46 4.08
C GLN A 197 20.79 1.82 5.57
N ASN A 198 19.67 1.54 6.24
CA ASN A 198 19.50 1.92 7.64
C ASN A 198 20.13 0.89 8.60
N TRP A 199 20.04 -0.42 8.28
CA TRP A 199 20.32 -1.53 9.22
C TRP A 199 21.44 -2.47 8.72
N GLY A 200 21.99 -2.26 7.53
CA GLY A 200 23.10 -3.03 6.99
C GLY A 200 22.80 -4.54 6.89
N ALA A 201 23.75 -5.35 7.34
CA ALA A 201 23.65 -6.82 7.29
C ALA A 201 22.46 -7.38 8.10
N LEU A 202 21.94 -6.62 9.08
CA LEU A 202 20.75 -7.03 9.83
C LEU A 202 19.52 -7.11 8.93
N CYS A 203 19.46 -6.31 7.87
CA CYS A 203 18.35 -6.37 6.91
C CYS A 203 18.24 -7.75 6.23
N GLY A 204 19.37 -8.39 5.92
CA GLY A 204 19.39 -9.74 5.34
C GLY A 204 19.01 -10.84 6.34
N SER A 205 19.16 -10.58 7.64
CA SER A 205 18.75 -11.49 8.72
C SER A 205 17.25 -11.41 9.03
N LEU A 206 16.63 -10.26 8.75
CA LEU A 206 15.19 -10.14 8.68
C LEU A 206 14.79 -10.86 7.41
N SER A 207 14.28 -12.09 7.53
CA SER A 207 13.68 -12.79 6.40
C SER A 207 12.40 -12.05 5.97
N LEU A 208 12.56 -10.87 5.37
CA LEU A 208 11.54 -10.13 4.66
C LEU A 208 11.12 -11.08 3.55
N CYS A 209 9.93 -11.67 3.72
CA CYS A 209 9.35 -12.71 2.89
C CYS A 209 9.88 -12.63 1.46
N SER A 210 10.38 -13.75 0.91
CA SER A 210 10.88 -13.88 -0.47
C SER A 210 9.83 -13.45 -1.50
N LEU A 211 9.61 -12.15 -1.64
CA LEU A 211 8.89 -11.50 -2.72
C LEU A 211 9.88 -11.41 -3.88
N GLY A 212 9.95 -12.47 -4.68
CA GLY A 212 10.61 -12.45 -5.99
C GLY A 212 11.84 -13.35 -6.14
N ARG A 213 11.81 -14.61 -5.71
CA ARG A 213 12.66 -15.62 -6.35
C ARG A 213 11.94 -16.10 -7.61
N SER A 214 12.05 -15.34 -8.69
CA SER A 214 11.82 -15.87 -10.05
C SER A 214 13.18 -16.18 -10.64
N ASP A 215 13.35 -17.46 -10.98
CA ASP A 215 14.22 -18.02 -12.01
C ASP A 215 15.74 -17.95 -11.80
N ASP A 216 16.27 -19.10 -11.41
CA ASP A 216 17.58 -19.56 -11.88
C ASP A 216 17.30 -20.64 -12.94
N PRO A 217 17.67 -20.46 -14.21
CA PRO A 217 17.49 -21.51 -15.21
C PRO A 217 18.54 -22.59 -14.93
N GLN A 218 18.09 -23.74 -14.42
CA GLN A 218 18.91 -24.94 -14.41
C GLN A 218 19.26 -25.30 -15.85
N TYR A 219 20.48 -24.95 -16.24
CA TYR A 219 21.18 -25.51 -17.37
C TYR A 219 21.27 -27.03 -17.17
N PHE A 220 20.31 -27.76 -17.75
CA PHE A 220 20.50 -29.18 -18.02
C PHE A 220 21.63 -29.32 -19.03
N THR A 221 22.81 -29.64 -18.50
CA THR A 221 23.97 -30.02 -19.31
C THR A 221 23.74 -31.47 -19.74
N VAL A 222 23.27 -31.66 -20.98
CA VAL A 222 23.21 -32.99 -21.62
C VAL A 222 24.59 -33.30 -22.20
N PRO A 223 25.25 -34.42 -21.86
CA PRO A 223 26.53 -34.81 -22.45
C PRO A 223 26.33 -35.41 -23.86
N PRO A 224 27.33 -35.36 -24.75
CA PRO A 224 27.17 -35.73 -26.15
C PRO A 224 27.19 -37.24 -26.34
N ALA A 225 26.19 -37.77 -27.06
CA ALA A 225 26.16 -39.14 -27.53
C ALA A 225 27.02 -39.29 -28.79
N THR A 226 27.91 -40.27 -28.78
CA THR A 226 28.78 -40.69 -29.88
C THR A 226 27.98 -41.57 -30.86
N GLU A 227 28.15 -41.32 -32.15
CA GLU A 227 27.66 -42.17 -33.25
C GLU A 227 28.36 -43.54 -33.24
N GLN A 228 27.60 -44.64 -33.38
CA GLN A 228 28.04 -45.82 -34.13
C GLN A 228 26.90 -46.83 -34.44
N GLU A 229 26.69 -47.02 -35.75
CA GLU A 229 26.26 -48.20 -36.55
C GLU A 229 25.02 -49.08 -36.21
N GLN A 230 24.16 -49.20 -37.24
CA GLN A 230 23.10 -50.18 -37.54
C GLN A 230 23.67 -51.59 -37.86
N PRO A 231 22.90 -52.72 -38.01
CA PRO A 231 21.65 -52.83 -38.83
C PRO A 231 20.55 -53.90 -38.49
N ARG A 232 19.33 -53.65 -39.05
CA ARG A 232 18.22 -54.55 -39.51
C ARG A 232 17.54 -55.51 -38.49
N THR A 233 16.21 -55.75 -38.46
CA THR A 233 15.27 -56.15 -39.54
C THR A 233 13.80 -56.18 -39.03
N GLY A 234 12.80 -56.02 -39.91
CA GLY A 234 11.41 -56.58 -39.78
C GLY A 234 10.28 -55.55 -39.59
N GLN A 235 9.63 -55.03 -40.65
CA GLN A 235 8.45 -55.51 -41.39
C GLN A 235 7.06 -55.02 -40.88
N LEU A 236 6.40 -54.24 -41.75
CA LEU A 236 5.02 -54.39 -42.26
C LEU A 236 3.90 -53.42 -41.77
N GLY A 237 3.47 -52.58 -42.74
CA GLY A 237 2.08 -52.14 -42.99
C GLY A 237 1.62 -50.85 -42.29
N ASP A 238 0.88 -49.93 -42.89
CA ASP A 238 0.39 -49.66 -44.25
C ASP A 238 -0.16 -48.21 -44.24
N ARG A 239 -0.16 -47.55 -45.41
CA ARG A 239 -0.89 -46.33 -45.86
C ARG A 239 -1.46 -45.34 -44.82
N GLY A 240 -1.12 -44.04 -44.86
CA GLY A 240 -1.43 -43.08 -45.94
C GLY A 240 -2.89 -42.60 -45.82
N SER A 241 -3.28 -41.33 -45.91
CA SER A 241 -2.65 -40.12 -46.43
C SER A 241 -3.65 -38.96 -46.26
N LEU A 242 -3.14 -37.75 -45.97
CA LEU A 242 -3.60 -36.40 -46.35
C LEU A 242 -5.09 -35.96 -46.23
N HIS A 243 -5.31 -34.89 -45.44
CA HIS A 243 -5.81 -33.52 -45.78
C HIS A 243 -6.79 -33.32 -46.98
N PRO A 244 -7.51 -32.16 -47.18
CA PRO A 244 -7.66 -30.92 -46.38
C PRO A 244 -9.07 -30.22 -46.42
N SER A 245 -9.22 -29.13 -45.64
CA SER A 245 -9.87 -27.82 -45.95
C SER A 245 -11.37 -27.67 -46.35
N VAL A 246 -12.04 -26.65 -45.76
CA VAL A 246 -12.61 -25.42 -46.40
C VAL A 246 -13.86 -24.85 -45.67
N SER A 247 -13.70 -23.60 -45.20
CA SER A 247 -14.57 -22.39 -45.14
C SER A 247 -16.10 -22.32 -44.87
N LEU A 248 -16.43 -21.19 -44.22
CA LEU A 248 -17.55 -20.22 -44.39
C LEU A 248 -19.01 -20.59 -44.07
N SER A 249 -19.63 -19.83 -43.14
CA SER A 249 -20.83 -18.98 -43.34
C SER A 249 -21.26 -18.32 -42.02
N GLN A 250 -21.31 -16.97 -41.92
CA GLN A 250 -22.44 -16.04 -42.18
C GLN A 250 -23.25 -15.66 -40.93
N ASN A 251 -23.26 -14.36 -40.63
CA ASN A 251 -24.17 -13.66 -39.69
C ASN A 251 -25.62 -13.67 -40.20
N PRO A 252 -26.57 -13.31 -39.32
CA PRO A 252 -27.50 -12.24 -39.66
C PRO A 252 -27.46 -11.04 -38.71
N LEU A 253 -27.78 -9.91 -39.34
CA LEU A 253 -28.00 -8.55 -38.86
C LEU A 253 -29.44 -8.43 -38.34
N ASP A 254 -29.70 -7.63 -37.30
CA ASP A 254 -30.96 -6.89 -37.17
C ASP A 254 -30.75 -5.56 -36.43
N ASN A 255 -31.33 -4.52 -37.02
CA ASN A 255 -31.22 -3.10 -36.75
C ASN A 255 -32.62 -2.56 -36.45
N ALA A 256 -32.82 -1.74 -35.41
CA ALA A 256 -33.94 -0.79 -35.35
C ALA A 256 -33.73 0.30 -34.26
N THR A 257 -33.25 1.46 -34.71
CA THR A 257 -33.95 2.77 -34.63
C THR A 257 -34.32 3.40 -33.27
N ASP A 258 -33.58 4.47 -32.96
CA ASP A 258 -33.93 5.65 -32.16
C ASP A 258 -35.04 6.50 -32.83
N PRO A 259 -35.89 7.20 -32.06
CA PRO A 259 -36.06 8.61 -32.34
C PRO A 259 -36.05 9.49 -31.08
N GLY A 260 -35.18 10.50 -31.11
CA GLY A 260 -35.08 11.53 -30.08
C GLY A 260 -36.11 12.66 -30.13
N LEU A 261 -35.74 13.71 -29.38
CA LEU A 261 -36.28 15.08 -29.24
C LEU A 261 -37.37 15.31 -28.17
N ALA A 262 -36.99 15.99 -27.08
CA ALA A 262 -37.46 17.37 -26.82
C ALA A 262 -36.67 18.04 -25.69
N VAL A 263 -35.98 19.13 -26.05
CA VAL A 263 -35.50 20.20 -25.17
C VAL A 263 -36.63 21.23 -25.04
N PRO A 264 -36.78 21.92 -23.89
CA PRO A 264 -37.37 23.24 -23.87
C PRO A 264 -36.40 24.32 -23.36
N SER A 265 -36.07 25.25 -24.25
CA SER A 265 -35.79 26.68 -23.96
C SER A 265 -37.10 27.43 -24.30
N GLN A 266 -37.57 28.54 -23.70
CA GLN A 266 -36.90 29.73 -23.17
C GLN A 266 -37.92 30.71 -22.53
N ALA A 267 -37.57 31.32 -21.39
CA ALA A 267 -37.75 32.73 -20.93
C ALA A 267 -39.17 33.40 -20.82
N PRO A 268 -39.25 34.70 -20.47
CA PRO A 268 -39.04 35.36 -19.15
C PRO A 268 -40.30 36.14 -18.69
N ASN A 269 -40.36 36.63 -17.43
CA ASN A 269 -40.89 37.99 -17.11
C ASN A 269 -40.97 38.35 -15.61
N THR A 270 -40.51 39.58 -15.35
CA THR A 270 -40.99 40.64 -14.42
C THR A 270 -41.02 40.47 -12.90
N ALA A 271 -40.35 41.44 -12.27
CA ALA A 271 -40.53 41.93 -10.91
C ALA A 271 -41.96 42.44 -10.62
N ILE A 272 -42.42 42.32 -9.37
CA ILE A 272 -43.20 43.31 -8.58
C ILE A 272 -43.01 43.04 -7.07
N GLN A 273 -42.97 44.13 -6.30
CA GLN A 273 -42.83 44.29 -4.84
C GLN A 273 -43.87 43.55 -3.98
N GLY A 274 -43.47 43.29 -2.74
CA GLY A 274 -44.31 43.00 -1.57
C GLY A 274 -43.45 43.05 -0.31
#